data_AF-A0A1W1I5Q5-F1
#
_entry.id   AF-A0A1W1I5Q5-F1
#
_cell.length_a   1.000
_cell.length_b   1.000
_cell.length_c   1.000
_cell.angle_alpha   90.00
_cell.angle_beta   90.00
_cell.angle_gamma   90.00
#
_symmetry.space_group_name_H-M   'P 1'
#
loop_
_entity.id
_entity.type
_entity.pdbx_description
1 polymer ?
#
loop_
_entity_poly.entity_id
_entity_poly.type
_entity_poly.pdbx_seq_one_letter_code
_entity_poly.pdbx_strand_id
1 'polypeptide(L)'
;MSETVSHSRFRRTTVILYWACIGLGLTIPWFAVILVDLLKHRQSIGQALHQWRIHLFAPGYNLFLVGLLNAVPFVLLALFLLLHLGRTSSHSFPLAGRRMLGVTTAALAAIGLSAWVQFSTLWFPDAQGALAYIFLPIGLTGLLPVGYAVGRVLGRLLVR
;
A
#
# COMPACT_ATOMS: atom_id res chain seq x y z
N MET A 1 -35.84 -1.29 -2.77
CA MET A 1 -35.21 -1.18 -1.42
C MET A 1 -33.90 -1.97 -1.30
N SER A 2 -33.70 -3.06 -2.04
CA SER A 2 -32.41 -3.80 -2.11
C SER A 2 -31.27 -3.03 -2.83
N GLU A 3 -31.58 -2.32 -3.91
CA GLU A 3 -30.57 -1.64 -4.75
C GLU A 3 -29.88 -0.44 -4.09
N THR A 4 -30.61 0.34 -3.29
CA THR A 4 -30.06 1.50 -2.57
C THR A 4 -29.07 1.08 -1.47
N VAL A 5 -29.28 -0.10 -0.88
CA VAL A 5 -28.40 -0.69 0.13
C VAL A 5 -27.10 -1.24 -0.50
N SER A 6 -27.18 -1.79 -1.71
CA SER A 6 -26.00 -2.27 -2.45
C SER A 6 -25.06 -1.13 -2.86
N HIS A 7 -25.62 -0.04 -3.40
CA HIS A 7 -24.86 1.16 -3.79
C HIS A 7 -24.17 1.85 -2.61
N SER A 8 -24.84 1.97 -1.45
CA SER A 8 -24.27 2.61 -0.27
C SER A 8 -23.10 1.79 0.33
N ARG A 9 -23.21 0.46 0.34
CA ARG A 9 -22.13 -0.44 0.77
C ARG A 9 -20.92 -0.35 -0.16
N PHE A 10 -21.14 -0.41 -1.47
CA PHE A 10 -20.04 -0.33 -2.46
C PHE A 10 -19.28 1.00 -2.39
N ARG A 11 -20.00 2.12 -2.25
CA ARG A 11 -19.40 3.44 -2.03
C ARG A 11 -18.59 3.47 -0.74
N ARG A 12 -19.14 2.95 0.37
CA ARG A 12 -18.43 2.89 1.66
C ARG A 12 -17.16 2.07 1.56
N THR A 13 -17.19 0.91 0.93
CA THR A 13 -16.00 0.06 0.71
C THR A 13 -14.95 0.80 -0.12
N THR A 14 -15.35 1.47 -1.20
CA THR A 14 -14.43 2.25 -2.04
C THR A 14 -13.72 3.34 -1.25
N VAL A 15 -14.45 4.08 -0.39
CA VAL A 15 -13.87 5.12 0.47
C VAL A 15 -12.94 4.54 1.54
N ILE A 16 -13.31 3.41 2.16
CA ILE A 16 -12.45 2.72 3.13
C ILE A 16 -11.14 2.30 2.45
N LEU A 17 -11.20 1.68 1.27
CA LEU A 17 -10.01 1.25 0.55
C LEU A 17 -9.14 2.41 0.08
N TYR A 18 -9.76 3.52 -0.34
CA TYR A 18 -9.05 4.76 -0.69
C TYR A 18 -8.18 5.22 0.49
N TRP A 19 -8.77 5.40 1.67
CA TRP A 19 -8.03 5.84 2.85
C TRP A 19 -7.05 4.78 3.36
N ALA A 20 -7.41 3.51 3.29
CA ALA A 20 -6.51 2.42 3.67
C ALA A 20 -5.27 2.38 2.78
N CYS A 21 -5.37 2.58 1.47
CA CYS A 21 -4.21 2.63 0.58
C CYS A 21 -3.26 3.76 0.98
N ILE A 22 -3.79 4.98 1.19
CA ILE A 22 -2.97 6.13 1.59
C ILE A 22 -2.32 5.89 2.95
N GLY A 23 -3.10 5.44 3.94
CA GLY A 23 -2.62 5.14 5.28
C GLY A 23 -1.53 4.06 5.28
N LEU A 24 -1.73 2.96 4.55
CA LEU A 24 -0.75 1.89 4.43
C LEU A 24 0.52 2.36 3.72
N GLY A 25 0.40 3.07 2.59
CA GLY A 25 1.55 3.62 1.88
C GLY A 25 2.41 4.52 2.76
N LEU A 26 1.79 5.31 3.63
CA LEU A 26 2.52 6.18 4.56
C LEU A 26 3.14 5.41 5.74
N THR A 27 2.43 4.44 6.29
CA THR A 27 2.77 3.81 7.58
C THR A 27 3.60 2.53 7.47
N ILE A 28 3.63 1.85 6.32
CA ILE A 28 4.44 0.63 6.13
C ILE A 28 5.90 0.84 6.55
N PRO A 29 6.61 1.90 6.13
CA PRO A 29 8.00 2.13 6.53
C PRO A 29 8.16 2.29 8.04
N TRP A 30 7.19 2.93 8.69
CA TRP A 30 7.21 3.18 10.13
C TRP A 30 7.02 1.89 10.93
N PHE A 31 6.05 1.07 10.53
CA PHE A 31 5.84 -0.24 11.13
C PHE A 31 7.05 -1.15 10.90
N ALA A 32 7.68 -1.10 9.72
CA ALA A 32 8.88 -1.87 9.45
C ALA A 32 10.02 -1.51 10.40
N VAL A 33 10.29 -0.22 10.63
CA VAL A 33 11.31 0.25 11.60
C VAL A 33 11.02 -0.28 13.00
N ILE A 34 9.81 -0.04 13.50
CA ILE A 34 9.41 -0.48 14.85
C ILE A 34 9.55 -2.00 14.97
N LEU A 35 9.11 -2.76 13.97
CA LEU A 35 9.17 -4.21 14.02
C LEU A 35 10.61 -4.73 13.95
N VAL A 36 11.49 -4.11 13.16
CA VAL A 36 12.91 -4.47 13.13
C VAL A 36 13.58 -4.15 14.46
N ASP A 37 13.26 -3.02 15.10
CA ASP A 37 13.83 -2.69 16.42
C ASP A 37 13.38 -3.67 17.52
N LEU A 38 12.14 -4.13 17.46
CA LEU A 38 11.63 -5.15 18.37
C LEU A 38 12.25 -6.53 18.11
N LEU A 39 12.33 -6.96 16.84
CA LEU A 39 12.72 -8.33 16.49
C LEU A 39 14.24 -8.51 16.40
N LYS A 40 14.93 -7.61 15.70
CA LYS A 40 16.37 -7.69 15.43
C LYS A 40 17.17 -7.07 16.56
N HIS A 41 16.81 -5.87 17.00
CA HIS A 41 17.54 -5.14 18.04
C HIS A 41 17.09 -5.47 19.47
N ARG A 42 16.03 -6.29 19.62
CA ARG A 42 15.44 -6.71 20.92
C ARG A 42 15.15 -5.55 21.87
N GLN A 43 14.78 -4.40 21.31
CA GLN A 43 14.42 -3.25 22.10
C GLN A 43 13.04 -3.43 22.72
N SER A 44 12.78 -2.73 23.83
CA SER A 44 11.41 -2.62 24.35
C SER A 44 10.55 -1.75 23.43
N ILE A 45 9.22 -1.93 23.48
CA ILE A 45 8.27 -1.11 22.70
C ILE A 45 8.46 0.38 22.95
N GLY A 46 8.70 0.79 24.20
CA GLY A 46 8.95 2.18 24.55
C GLY A 46 10.20 2.75 23.87
N GLN A 47 11.28 1.96 23.80
CA GLN A 47 12.52 2.36 23.12
C GLN A 47 12.34 2.42 21.60
N ALA A 48 11.70 1.43 20.99
CA ALA A 48 11.44 1.42 19.54
C ALA A 48 10.57 2.61 19.12
N LEU A 49 9.53 2.95 19.89
CA LEU A 49 8.70 4.13 19.63
C LEU A 49 9.47 5.44 19.82
N HIS A 50 10.34 5.51 20.84
CA HIS A 50 11.21 6.66 21.04
C HIS A 50 12.19 6.84 19.87
N GLN A 51 12.84 5.76 19.42
CA GLN A 51 13.75 5.75 18.28
C GLN A 51 13.05 6.12 16.97
N TRP A 52 11.87 5.57 16.72
CA TRP A 52 11.04 5.96 15.58
C TRP A 52 10.73 7.47 15.60
N ARG A 53 10.36 8.02 16.77
CA ARG A 53 10.04 9.45 16.91
C ARG A 53 11.22 10.36 16.61
N ILE A 54 12.41 10.03 17.09
CA ILE A 54 13.61 10.87 16.84
C ILE A 54 14.05 10.80 15.38
N HIS A 55 13.88 9.67 14.70
CA HIS A 55 14.23 9.50 13.28
C HIS A 55 13.14 9.98 12.32
N LEU A 56 11.97 10.39 12.83
CA LEU A 56 10.91 10.92 11.98
C LEU A 56 11.37 12.11 11.13
N PHE A 57 12.20 12.99 11.71
CA PHE A 57 12.73 14.18 11.05
C PHE A 57 14.26 14.33 11.17
N ALA A 58 14.97 13.24 11.49
CA ALA A 58 16.42 13.29 11.61
C ALA A 58 17.08 13.61 10.25
N PRO A 59 18.21 14.35 10.24
CA PRO A 59 19.01 14.55 9.05
C PRO A 59 19.66 13.22 8.62
N GLY A 60 19.72 12.97 7.30
CA GLY A 60 20.23 11.72 6.73
C GLY A 60 19.13 10.67 6.55
N TYR A 61 18.68 10.06 7.65
CA TYR A 61 17.65 9.01 7.62
C TYR A 61 16.30 9.54 8.12
N ASN A 62 15.59 10.23 7.24
CA ASN A 62 14.33 10.89 7.53
C ASN A 62 13.14 9.95 7.24
N LEU A 63 12.58 9.34 8.29
CA LEU A 63 11.48 8.37 8.15
C LEU A 63 10.18 8.99 7.63
N PHE A 64 9.98 10.30 7.83
CA PHE A 64 8.85 11.01 7.24
C PHE A 64 8.98 11.06 5.72
N LEU A 65 10.16 11.41 5.20
CA LEU A 65 10.42 11.44 3.77
C LEU A 65 10.33 10.04 3.14
N VAL A 66 10.86 9.01 3.80
CA VAL A 66 10.71 7.62 3.35
C VAL A 66 9.23 7.22 3.30
N GLY A 67 8.46 7.59 4.32
CA GLY A 67 7.00 7.42 4.34
C GLY A 67 6.32 8.12 3.17
N LEU A 68 6.67 9.37 2.91
CA LEU A 68 6.09 10.18 1.83
C LEU A 68 6.40 9.59 0.45
N LEU A 69 7.65 9.22 0.19
CA LEU A 69 8.07 8.58 -1.05
C LEU A 69 7.33 7.26 -1.26
N ASN A 70 7.28 6.41 -0.23
CA ASN A 70 6.54 5.15 -0.29
C ASN A 70 5.04 5.37 -0.52
N ALA A 71 4.46 6.45 0.00
CA ALA A 71 3.03 6.75 -0.16
C ALA A 71 2.63 7.15 -1.59
N VAL A 72 3.53 7.75 -2.39
CA VAL A 72 3.22 8.22 -3.76
C VAL A 72 2.50 7.16 -4.62
N PRO A 73 3.05 5.95 -4.83
CA PRO A 73 2.37 4.91 -5.62
C PRO A 73 1.03 4.48 -5.02
N PHE A 74 0.90 4.47 -3.69
CA PHE A 74 -0.37 4.13 -3.04
C PHE A 74 -1.42 5.22 -3.20
N VAL A 75 -1.03 6.51 -3.20
CA VAL A 75 -1.91 7.63 -3.53
C VAL A 75 -2.39 7.50 -4.98
N LEU A 76 -1.49 7.18 -5.92
CA LEU A 76 -1.88 6.93 -7.31
C LEU A 76 -2.87 5.76 -7.43
N LEU A 77 -2.62 4.66 -6.71
CA LEU A 77 -3.55 3.53 -6.65
C LEU A 77 -4.90 3.93 -6.03
N ALA A 78 -4.89 4.75 -4.97
CA ALA A 78 -6.10 5.23 -4.31
C ALA A 78 -6.94 6.12 -5.23
N LEU A 79 -6.30 7.02 -5.96
CA LEU A 79 -6.95 7.85 -6.99
C LEU A 79 -7.52 6.98 -8.11
N PHE A 80 -6.73 6.02 -8.61
CA PHE A 80 -7.20 5.06 -9.60
C PHE A 80 -8.42 4.28 -9.08
N LEU A 81 -8.37 3.76 -7.85
CA LEU A 81 -9.47 3.08 -7.19
C LEU A 81 -10.73 3.96 -7.15
N LEU A 82 -10.60 5.21 -6.71
CA LEU A 82 -11.72 6.14 -6.58
C LEU A 82 -12.37 6.45 -7.93
N LEU A 83 -11.55 6.72 -8.96
CA LEU A 83 -12.04 7.07 -10.29
C LEU A 83 -12.55 5.85 -11.07
N HIS A 84 -11.93 4.69 -10.88
CA HIS A 84 -12.23 3.47 -11.63
C HIS A 84 -13.38 2.67 -11.03
N LEU A 85 -13.37 2.47 -9.70
CA LEU A 85 -14.46 1.77 -9.01
C LEU A 85 -15.62 2.73 -8.69
N GLY A 86 -15.34 3.96 -8.24
CA GLY A 86 -16.38 4.92 -7.86
C GLY A 86 -17.29 5.37 -9.01
N ARG A 87 -16.85 5.23 -10.27
CA ARG A 87 -17.66 5.52 -11.47
C ARG A 87 -18.35 4.30 -12.09
N THR A 88 -18.13 3.09 -11.55
CA THR A 88 -18.76 1.89 -12.10
C THR A 88 -20.22 1.83 -11.67
N SER A 89 -21.14 1.80 -12.65
CA SER A 89 -22.56 1.55 -12.37
C SER A 89 -22.74 0.12 -11.86
N SER A 90 -23.36 -0.04 -10.69
CA SER A 90 -23.53 -1.34 -9.99
C SER A 90 -24.35 -2.37 -10.76
N HIS A 91 -24.92 -2.00 -11.92
CA HIS A 91 -25.75 -2.87 -12.75
C HIS A 91 -25.00 -4.07 -13.37
N SER A 92 -23.65 -4.09 -13.39
CA SER A 92 -22.86 -5.24 -13.84
C SER A 92 -21.99 -5.82 -12.73
N PHE A 93 -22.63 -6.55 -11.81
CA PHE A 93 -21.98 -7.23 -10.68
C PHE A 93 -20.69 -8.00 -11.05
N PRO A 94 -20.62 -8.82 -12.14
CA PRO A 94 -19.40 -9.53 -12.48
C PRO A 94 -18.27 -8.60 -12.94
N LEU A 95 -18.57 -7.48 -13.61
CA LEU A 95 -17.56 -6.52 -14.01
C LEU A 95 -16.97 -5.77 -12.82
N ALA A 96 -17.83 -5.35 -11.88
CA ALA A 96 -17.42 -4.70 -10.63
C ALA A 96 -16.53 -5.62 -9.79
N GLY A 97 -16.90 -6.90 -9.64
CA GLY A 97 -16.08 -7.90 -8.94
C GLY A 97 -14.71 -8.11 -9.59
N ARG A 98 -14.65 -8.21 -10.92
CA ARG A 98 -13.37 -8.32 -11.65
C ARG A 98 -12.48 -7.09 -11.49
N ARG A 99 -13.05 -5.88 -11.48
CA ARG A 99 -12.29 -4.64 -11.26
C ARG A 99 -11.77 -4.56 -9.83
N MET A 100 -12.60 -4.96 -8.86
CA MET A 100 -12.22 -5.04 -7.45
C MET A 100 -11.04 -5.99 -7.26
N LEU A 101 -11.09 -7.19 -7.84
CA LEU A 101 -9.98 -8.14 -7.78
C LEU A 101 -8.70 -7.56 -8.40
N GLY A 102 -8.79 -6.89 -9.55
CA GLY A 102 -7.67 -6.16 -10.14
C GLY A 102 -7.01 -5.19 -9.14
N VAL A 103 -7.82 -4.31 -8.53
CA VAL A 103 -7.33 -3.32 -7.57
C VAL A 103 -6.74 -3.97 -6.32
N THR A 104 -7.40 -5.00 -5.78
CA THR A 104 -6.91 -5.72 -4.60
C THR A 104 -5.58 -6.42 -4.87
N THR A 105 -5.43 -7.08 -6.02
CA THR A 105 -4.16 -7.73 -6.39
C THR A 105 -3.04 -6.71 -6.60
N ALA A 106 -3.32 -5.56 -7.22
CA ALA A 106 -2.36 -4.46 -7.33
C ALA A 106 -1.94 -3.93 -5.95
N ALA A 107 -2.89 -3.74 -5.03
CA ALA A 107 -2.62 -3.32 -3.67
C ALA A 107 -1.75 -4.33 -2.92
N LEU A 108 -2.09 -5.62 -2.97
CA LEU A 108 -1.32 -6.68 -2.31
C LEU A 108 0.11 -6.78 -2.86
N ALA A 109 0.29 -6.68 -4.17
CA ALA A 109 1.61 -6.67 -4.79
C ALA A 109 2.44 -5.46 -4.32
N ALA A 110 1.85 -4.28 -4.29
CA ALA A 110 2.50 -3.07 -3.81
C ALA A 110 2.86 -3.14 -2.32
N ILE A 111 1.94 -3.63 -1.47
CA ILE A 111 2.18 -3.86 -0.04
C ILE A 111 3.33 -4.85 0.14
N GLY A 112 3.31 -5.97 -0.58
CA GLY A 112 4.33 -7.00 -0.50
C GLY A 112 5.72 -6.49 -0.87
N LEU A 113 5.85 -5.82 -2.01
CA LEU A 113 7.12 -5.25 -2.45
C LEU A 113 7.60 -4.13 -1.51
N SER A 114 6.69 -3.24 -1.10
CA SER A 114 6.99 -2.15 -0.16
C SER A 114 7.51 -2.71 1.16
N ALA A 115 6.76 -3.62 1.79
CA ALA A 115 7.18 -4.25 3.04
C ALA A 115 8.51 -4.99 2.87
N TRP A 116 8.67 -5.79 1.82
CA TRP A 116 9.91 -6.51 1.54
C TRP A 116 11.12 -5.57 1.48
N VAL A 117 11.04 -4.50 0.69
CA VAL A 117 12.14 -3.52 0.55
C VAL A 117 12.44 -2.85 1.88
N GLN A 118 11.41 -2.41 2.61
CA GLN A 118 11.58 -1.79 3.93
C GLN A 118 12.28 -2.72 4.90
N PHE A 119 11.83 -3.99 5.00
CA PHE A 119 12.46 -4.97 5.86
C PHE A 119 13.88 -5.30 5.43
N SER A 120 14.13 -5.56 4.14
CA SER A 120 15.46 -5.91 3.64
C SER A 120 16.48 -4.82 3.91
N THR A 121 16.15 -3.55 3.65
CA THR A 121 17.07 -2.42 3.87
C THR A 121 17.36 -2.20 5.36
N LEU A 122 16.37 -2.38 6.23
CA LEU A 122 16.56 -2.28 7.68
C LEU A 122 17.31 -3.48 8.26
N TRP A 123 17.10 -4.68 7.69
CA TRP A 123 17.73 -5.90 8.17
C TRP A 123 19.19 -6.01 7.71
N PHE A 124 19.53 -5.47 6.55
CA PHE A 124 20.89 -5.48 5.99
C PHE A 124 21.29 -4.04 5.62
N PRO A 125 21.63 -3.20 6.62
CA PRO A 125 21.93 -1.80 6.37
C PRO A 125 23.25 -1.64 5.60
N ASP A 126 23.17 -1.03 4.43
CA ASP A 126 24.31 -0.64 3.61
C ASP A 126 24.09 0.76 3.00
N ALA A 127 25.16 1.36 2.46
CA ALA A 127 25.07 2.69 1.85
C ALA A 127 24.17 2.70 0.59
N GLN A 128 24.02 1.55 -0.08
CA GLN A 128 23.20 1.42 -1.29
C GLN A 128 21.71 1.29 -0.97
N GLY A 129 21.34 0.81 0.22
CA GLY A 129 19.98 0.60 0.66
C GLY A 129 19.19 1.90 0.75
N ALA A 130 19.87 3.04 0.98
CA ALA A 130 19.25 4.35 0.88
C ALA A 130 18.72 4.65 -0.53
N LEU A 131 19.40 4.18 -1.59
CA LEU A 131 18.94 4.32 -2.97
C LEU A 131 17.66 3.51 -3.22
N ALA A 132 17.47 2.39 -2.51
CA ALA A 132 16.26 1.59 -2.64
C ALA A 132 15.01 2.42 -2.36
N TYR A 133 15.04 3.32 -1.37
CA TYR A 133 13.90 4.21 -1.06
C TYR A 133 13.61 5.25 -2.14
N ILE A 134 14.63 5.66 -2.91
CA ILE A 134 14.48 6.61 -4.02
C ILE A 134 13.85 5.92 -5.23
N PHE A 135 14.24 4.67 -5.51
CA PHE A 135 13.73 3.90 -6.65
C PHE A 135 12.44 3.13 -6.34
N LEU A 136 12.13 2.89 -5.06
CA LEU A 136 10.93 2.16 -4.63
C LEU A 136 9.63 2.73 -5.19
N PRO A 137 9.38 4.06 -5.22
CA PRO A 137 8.18 4.62 -5.82
C PRO A 137 8.03 4.23 -7.30
N ILE A 138 9.12 4.27 -8.06
CA ILE A 138 9.14 3.89 -9.49
C ILE A 138 8.81 2.40 -9.64
N GLY A 139 9.48 1.55 -8.86
CA GLY A 139 9.24 0.10 -8.87
C GLY A 139 7.81 -0.27 -8.51
N LEU A 140 7.25 0.36 -7.47
CA LEU A 140 5.86 0.17 -7.06
C LEU A 140 4.90 0.65 -8.15
N THR A 141 5.10 1.86 -8.71
CA THR A 141 4.25 2.38 -9.79
C THR A 141 4.26 1.47 -11.02
N GLY A 142 5.42 0.92 -11.40
CA GLY A 142 5.52 -0.07 -12.48
C GLY A 142 4.84 -1.40 -12.15
N LEU A 143 4.83 -1.80 -10.88
CA LEU A 143 4.19 -3.04 -10.42
C LEU A 143 2.66 -2.95 -10.37
N LEU A 144 2.08 -1.77 -10.11
CA LEU A 144 0.63 -1.56 -10.05
C LEU A 144 -0.13 -2.08 -11.28
N PRO A 145 0.21 -1.72 -12.53
CA PRO A 145 -0.49 -2.23 -13.71
C PRO A 145 -0.35 -3.74 -13.87
N VAL A 146 0.81 -4.31 -13.50
CA VAL A 146 1.05 -5.76 -13.55
C VAL A 146 0.13 -6.48 -12.56
N GLY A 147 0.13 -6.04 -11.29
CA GLY A 147 -0.75 -6.60 -10.27
C GLY A 147 -2.23 -6.46 -10.64
N TYR A 148 -2.61 -5.33 -11.23
CA TYR A 148 -3.97 -5.13 -11.73
C TYR A 148 -4.33 -6.10 -12.85
N ALA A 149 -3.46 -6.26 -13.85
CA ALA A 149 -3.67 -7.18 -14.96
C ALA A 149 -3.85 -8.63 -14.46
N VAL A 150 -2.99 -9.07 -13.53
CA VAL A 150 -3.12 -10.39 -12.89
C VAL A 150 -4.47 -10.53 -12.19
N GLY A 151 -4.86 -9.56 -11.36
CA GLY A 151 -6.16 -9.59 -10.67
C GLY A 151 -7.35 -9.57 -11.63
N ARG A 152 -7.22 -8.91 -12.80
CA ARG A 152 -8.24 -8.94 -13.86
C ARG A 152 -8.38 -10.31 -14.51
N VAL A 153 -7.27 -11.00 -14.76
CA VAL A 153 -7.28 -12.37 -15.28
C VAL A 153 -7.91 -13.30 -14.24
N LEU A 154 -7.46 -13.24 -12.99
CA LEU A 154 -8.04 -14.02 -11.88
C LEU A 154 -9.54 -13.75 -11.73
N GLY A 155 -9.97 -12.50 -11.84
CA GLY A 155 -11.37 -12.15 -11.77
C GLY A 155 -12.21 -12.78 -12.88
N ARG A 156 -11.67 -12.95 -14.10
CA ARG A 156 -12.39 -13.66 -15.17
C ARG A 156 -12.59 -15.14 -14.84
N LEU A 157 -11.65 -15.73 -14.11
CA LEU A 157 -11.70 -17.15 -13.71
C LEU A 157 -12.65 -17.37 -12.52
N LEU A 158 -12.60 -16.47 -11.54
CA LEU A 158 -13.30 -16.61 -10.25
C LEU A 158 -14.71 -15.98 -10.22
N VAL A 159 -14.92 -14.90 -10.97
CA VAL A 159 -16.19 -14.16 -11.00
C VAL A 159 -16.82 -14.34 -12.38
N ARG A 160 -17.76 -15.29 -12.48
CA ARG A 160 -18.51 -15.60 -13.70
C ARG A 160 -19.59 -14.55 -13.93
#